data_AF-A0A1V6BL87-F1
#
_entry.id   AF-A0A1V6BL87-F1
#
_cell.length_a   1.000
_cell.length_b   1.000
_cell.length_c   1.000
_cell.angle_alpha   90.00
_cell.angle_beta   90.00
_cell.angle_gamma   90.00
#
_symmetry.space_group_name_H-M   'P 1'
#
loop_
_entity.id
_entity.type
_entity.pdbx_description
1 polymer ?
#
loop_
_entity_poly.entity_id
_entity_poly.type
_entity_poly.pdbx_seq_one_letter_code
_entity_poly.pdbx_strand_id
1 'polypeptide(L)'
;MINLKLLPNKKNTAGCWHGIANLEDWQKAYPPKSPDLHWKDGRSTKELARLITKNIPYLPGEIEDQIKDLSPAKEFEGCGEYVTEFRSFDLGSGEGRNHDFLMYSDDLVVSIEAKADETFDKYIGELTNVTPNQNKRYNGLIQMLFGESSTDNYRELRYQLINGACGVVLEAEQRNLSAALFLIIVFKKPGCFKTENIERNKRDLALFLEKMQCDRNGLAKKKFGRNKNIDLYIRKIEVDLK
;
A
#
# COMPACT_ATOMS: atom_id res chain seq x y z
N MET A 1 -1.71 -7.11 -21.38
CA MET A 1 -1.41 -5.69 -21.14
C MET A 1 -2.65 -5.02 -20.66
N ILE A 2 -2.65 -4.66 -19.39
CA ILE A 2 -3.70 -3.87 -18.73
C ILE A 2 -3.32 -2.39 -18.87
N ASN A 3 -4.26 -1.55 -19.32
CA ASN A 3 -4.07 -0.10 -19.39
C ASN A 3 -4.04 0.51 -17.99
N LEU A 4 -3.15 1.47 -17.78
CA LEU A 4 -3.08 2.28 -16.56
C LEU A 4 -3.30 3.75 -16.91
N LYS A 5 -4.37 4.32 -16.39
CA LYS A 5 -4.68 5.75 -16.49
C LYS A 5 -4.33 6.43 -15.17
N LEU A 6 -3.31 7.29 -15.19
CA LEU A 6 -2.93 8.06 -14.00
C LEU A 6 -3.85 9.27 -13.79
N LEU A 7 -4.29 9.46 -12.55
CA LEU A 7 -5.17 10.54 -12.11
C LEU A 7 -4.41 11.55 -11.24
N PRO A 8 -4.72 12.86 -11.31
CA PRO A 8 -4.13 13.82 -10.38
C PRO A 8 -4.55 13.52 -8.93
N ASN A 9 -3.65 13.76 -7.98
CA ASN A 9 -4.01 13.71 -6.57
C ASN A 9 -4.91 14.90 -6.23
N LYS A 10 -6.02 14.66 -5.50
CA LYS A 10 -7.04 15.66 -5.14
C LYS A 10 -6.47 16.94 -4.49
N LYS A 11 -5.28 16.86 -3.88
CA LYS A 11 -4.58 18.01 -3.27
C LYS A 11 -3.99 19.01 -4.29
N ASN A 12 -3.84 18.65 -5.57
CA ASN A 12 -3.13 19.43 -6.60
C ASN A 12 -4.00 19.77 -7.83
N THR A 13 -5.24 20.21 -7.63
CA THR A 13 -6.19 20.52 -8.73
C THR A 13 -6.16 21.99 -9.21
N ALA A 14 -5.21 22.81 -8.76
CA ALA A 14 -5.19 24.25 -9.04
C ALA A 14 -4.57 24.66 -10.41
N GLY A 15 -4.52 23.78 -11.42
CA GLY A 15 -3.96 24.11 -12.73
C GLY A 15 -4.43 23.20 -13.86
N CYS A 16 -4.22 23.62 -15.12
CA CYS A 16 -4.45 22.79 -16.30
C CYS A 16 -3.57 21.54 -16.22
N TRP A 17 -4.19 20.37 -16.08
CA TRP A 17 -3.50 19.10 -15.93
C TRP A 17 -3.11 18.55 -17.31
N HIS A 18 -1.81 18.28 -17.51
CA HIS A 18 -1.25 17.86 -18.80
C HIS A 18 -0.92 16.36 -18.87
N GLY A 19 -1.44 15.54 -17.96
CA GLY A 19 -1.08 14.13 -17.86
C GLY A 19 0.20 13.88 -17.06
N ILE A 20 0.48 12.62 -16.74
CA ILE A 20 1.75 12.17 -16.14
C ILE A 20 2.41 11.25 -17.16
N ALA A 21 3.47 11.71 -17.81
CA ALA A 21 4.16 10.95 -18.86
C ALA A 21 5.56 10.48 -18.43
N ASN A 22 6.15 11.12 -17.43
CA ASN A 22 7.51 10.85 -17.00
C ASN A 22 7.70 11.05 -15.48
N LEU A 23 8.92 10.81 -15.00
CA LEU A 23 9.28 10.90 -13.59
C LEU A 23 9.18 12.32 -13.01
N GLU A 24 9.43 13.35 -13.82
CA GLU A 24 9.30 14.75 -13.40
C GLU A 24 7.82 15.13 -13.20
N ASP A 25 6.96 14.72 -14.12
CA ASP A 25 5.51 14.91 -13.99
C ASP A 25 4.97 14.18 -12.75
N TRP A 26 5.44 12.96 -12.50
CA TRP A 26 5.09 12.20 -11.29
C TRP A 26 5.49 12.96 -10.03
N GLN A 27 6.72 13.47 -9.96
CA GLN A 27 7.20 14.22 -8.80
C GLN A 27 6.34 15.47 -8.52
N LYS A 28 5.92 16.17 -9.58
CA LYS A 28 5.05 17.36 -9.46
C LYS A 28 3.63 16.97 -9.04
N ALA A 29 3.08 15.90 -9.60
CA ALA A 29 1.71 15.46 -9.32
C ALA A 29 1.57 14.80 -7.95
N TYR A 30 2.57 14.00 -7.55
CA TYR A 30 2.60 13.19 -6.33
C TYR A 30 3.90 13.45 -5.53
N PRO A 31 4.10 14.68 -5.03
CA PRO A 31 5.30 14.99 -4.27
C PRO A 31 5.29 14.17 -2.97
N PRO A 32 6.37 13.43 -2.64
CA PRO A 32 6.45 12.75 -1.36
C PRO A 32 6.48 13.76 -0.21
N LYS A 33 6.05 13.35 0.98
CA LYS A 33 6.02 14.24 2.17
C LYS A 33 7.37 14.89 2.51
N SER A 34 8.48 14.19 2.24
CA SER A 34 9.85 14.69 2.47
C SER A 34 10.72 14.43 1.23
N PRO A 35 10.63 15.27 0.17
CA PRO A 35 11.32 15.05 -1.10
C PRO A 35 12.84 14.93 -0.94
N ASP A 36 13.44 15.77 -0.10
CA ASP A 36 14.89 15.78 0.14
C ASP A 36 15.42 14.49 0.79
N LEU A 37 14.55 13.70 1.42
CA LEU A 37 14.91 12.43 2.06
C LEU A 37 14.57 11.24 1.16
N HIS A 38 13.39 11.25 0.55
CA HIS A 38 12.81 10.08 -0.12
C HIS A 38 12.98 10.08 -1.65
N TRP A 39 13.20 11.23 -2.28
CA TRP A 39 13.34 11.33 -3.74
C TRP A 39 14.78 11.14 -4.23
N LYS A 40 15.36 9.97 -3.94
CA LYS A 40 16.74 9.61 -4.29
C LYS A 40 16.80 8.27 -4.98
N ASP A 41 17.81 8.06 -5.82
CA ASP A 41 18.01 6.74 -6.44
C ASP A 41 18.26 5.68 -5.36
N GLY A 42 17.66 4.51 -5.53
CA GLY A 42 17.67 3.44 -4.53
C GLY A 42 16.69 3.65 -3.37
N ARG A 43 15.86 4.69 -3.37
CA ARG A 43 14.74 4.85 -2.43
C ARG A 43 13.43 4.43 -3.08
N SER A 44 12.62 3.68 -2.32
CA SER A 44 11.35 3.09 -2.76
C SER A 44 10.42 4.06 -3.50
N THR A 45 10.25 5.28 -2.98
CA THR A 45 9.40 6.30 -3.60
C THR A 45 9.80 6.61 -5.04
N LYS A 46 11.08 6.87 -5.29
CA LYS A 46 11.57 7.23 -6.63
C LYS A 46 11.58 6.02 -7.56
N GLU A 47 11.91 4.84 -7.04
CA GLU A 47 11.94 3.61 -7.85
C GLU A 47 10.55 3.11 -8.22
N LEU A 48 9.55 3.28 -7.35
CA LEU A 48 8.15 3.04 -7.70
C LEU A 48 7.69 3.98 -8.81
N ALA A 49 7.94 5.28 -8.66
CA ALA A 49 7.62 6.27 -9.69
C ALA A 49 8.29 5.92 -11.04
N ARG A 50 9.57 5.51 -11.01
CA ARG A 50 10.33 5.08 -12.19
C ARG A 50 9.73 3.82 -12.83
N LEU A 51 9.36 2.83 -12.01
CA LEU A 51 8.75 1.58 -12.49
C LEU A 51 7.42 1.87 -13.20
N ILE A 52 6.55 2.68 -12.60
CA ILE A 52 5.24 3.00 -13.19
C ILE A 52 5.41 3.85 -14.46
N THR A 53 6.13 4.97 -14.37
CA THR A 53 6.24 5.93 -15.49
C THR A 53 6.91 5.35 -16.72
N LYS A 54 7.85 4.40 -16.56
CA LYS A 54 8.50 3.71 -17.68
C LYS A 54 7.54 2.84 -18.50
N ASN A 55 6.45 2.37 -17.90
CA ASN A 55 5.54 1.40 -18.52
C ASN A 55 4.24 2.03 -19.04
N ILE A 56 3.99 3.32 -18.78
CA ILE A 56 2.82 4.05 -19.30
C ILE A 56 2.74 3.89 -20.84
N PRO A 57 1.55 3.59 -21.41
CA PRO A 57 0.22 3.61 -20.79
C PRO A 57 -0.24 2.29 -20.17
N TYR A 58 0.65 1.33 -19.93
CA TYR A 58 0.32 0.01 -19.40
C TYR A 58 0.85 -0.19 -17.97
N LEU A 59 0.27 -1.18 -17.27
CA LEU A 59 0.87 -1.68 -16.02
C LEU A 59 2.23 -2.33 -16.30
N PRO A 60 3.22 -2.20 -15.39
CA PRO A 60 4.39 -3.06 -15.40
C PRO A 60 3.98 -4.53 -15.36
N GLY A 61 4.64 -5.38 -16.15
CA GLY A 61 4.28 -6.79 -16.28
C GLY A 61 4.32 -7.55 -14.94
N GLU A 62 5.29 -7.21 -14.09
CA GLU A 62 5.44 -7.80 -12.75
C GLU A 62 4.24 -7.49 -11.84
N ILE A 63 3.57 -6.34 -12.03
CA ILE A 63 2.35 -5.95 -11.32
C ILE A 63 1.12 -6.58 -11.97
N GLU A 64 1.03 -6.57 -13.30
CA GLU A 64 -0.07 -7.19 -14.05
C GLU A 64 -0.22 -8.68 -13.72
N ASP A 65 0.90 -9.39 -13.56
CA ASP A 65 0.93 -10.81 -13.18
C ASP A 65 0.30 -11.09 -11.81
N GLN A 66 0.27 -10.10 -10.91
CA GLN A 66 -0.36 -10.22 -9.59
C GLN A 66 -1.85 -9.88 -9.59
N ILE A 67 -2.40 -9.43 -10.72
CA ILE A 67 -3.77 -8.91 -10.83
C ILE A 67 -4.61 -9.78 -11.76
N LYS A 68 -4.01 -10.35 -12.80
CA LYS A 68 -4.71 -11.05 -13.89
C LYS A 68 -5.60 -12.23 -13.45
N ASP A 69 -5.30 -12.85 -12.31
CA ASP A 69 -6.10 -13.93 -11.72
C ASP A 69 -7.18 -13.42 -10.76
N LEU A 70 -7.12 -12.15 -10.36
CA LEU A 70 -8.06 -11.51 -9.44
C LEU A 70 -9.12 -10.67 -10.15
N SER A 71 -8.81 -10.13 -11.33
CA SER A 71 -9.70 -9.25 -12.10
C SER A 71 -9.55 -9.49 -13.61
N PRO A 72 -10.67 -9.55 -14.37
CA PRO A 72 -10.63 -9.60 -15.83
C PRO A 72 -10.44 -8.21 -16.46
N ALA A 73 -10.44 -7.13 -15.66
CA ALA A 73 -10.39 -5.75 -16.12
C ALA A 73 -9.16 -5.49 -17.02
N LYS A 74 -9.37 -4.66 -18.03
CA LYS A 74 -8.33 -4.26 -19.00
C LYS A 74 -7.86 -2.83 -18.79
N GLU A 75 -8.44 -2.13 -17.82
CA GLU A 75 -8.09 -0.76 -17.48
C GLU A 75 -8.16 -0.57 -15.96
N PHE A 76 -7.18 0.14 -15.42
CA PHE A 76 -7.15 0.60 -14.04
C PHE A 76 -6.88 2.10 -14.03
N GLU A 77 -7.55 2.80 -13.10
CA GLU A 77 -7.20 4.18 -12.76
C GLU A 77 -6.27 4.18 -11.55
N GLY A 78 -5.20 4.98 -11.59
CA GLY A 78 -4.16 4.98 -10.55
C GLY A 78 -3.77 6.37 -10.06
N CYS A 79 -3.41 6.48 -8.79
CA CYS A 79 -2.98 7.72 -8.15
C CYS A 79 -1.86 7.45 -7.13
N GLY A 80 -0.76 8.19 -7.24
CA GLY A 80 0.30 8.22 -6.23
C GLY A 80 -0.07 9.08 -5.02
N GLU A 81 0.52 8.77 -3.86
CA GLU A 81 0.29 9.48 -2.60
C GLU A 81 -1.21 9.63 -2.25
N TYR A 82 -2.01 8.62 -2.61
CA TYR A 82 -3.46 8.64 -2.41
C TYR A 82 -3.79 8.45 -0.94
N VAL A 83 -4.70 9.26 -0.38
CA VAL A 83 -5.08 9.17 1.03
C VAL A 83 -6.46 8.56 1.18
N THR A 84 -6.53 7.37 1.78
CA THR A 84 -7.78 6.77 2.25
C THR A 84 -8.13 7.35 3.61
N GLU A 85 -9.22 8.12 3.69
CA GLU A 85 -9.60 8.84 4.91
C GLU A 85 -10.21 7.91 5.97
N PHE A 86 -9.63 7.93 7.17
CA PHE A 86 -10.07 7.09 8.29
C PHE A 86 -11.27 7.62 9.05
N ARG A 87 -11.57 8.91 8.92
CA ARG A 87 -12.69 9.56 9.61
C ARG A 87 -14.03 8.94 9.22
N SER A 88 -14.19 8.54 7.96
CA SER A 88 -15.37 7.86 7.42
C SER A 88 -15.64 6.48 8.06
N PHE A 89 -14.67 5.96 8.80
CA PHE A 89 -14.69 4.64 9.42
C PHE A 89 -14.57 4.65 10.95
N ASP A 90 -14.71 5.83 11.57
CA ASP A 90 -14.61 6.04 13.02
C ASP A 90 -13.27 5.59 13.65
N LEU A 91 -12.19 5.58 12.87
CA LEU A 91 -10.84 5.21 13.33
C LEU A 91 -10.06 6.40 13.93
N GLY A 92 -10.77 7.35 14.54
CA GLY A 92 -10.21 8.59 15.10
C GLY A 92 -9.94 9.70 14.08
N SER A 93 -9.47 10.85 14.56
CA SER A 93 -9.17 12.04 13.75
C SER A 93 -7.69 12.14 13.35
N GLY A 94 -7.42 12.78 12.20
CA GLY A 94 -6.07 12.94 11.61
C GLY A 94 -6.01 12.49 10.16
N GLU A 95 -4.80 12.49 9.58
CA GLU A 95 -4.59 11.95 8.23
C GLU A 95 -4.82 10.43 8.21
N GLY A 96 -5.45 9.94 7.15
CA GLY A 96 -5.69 8.50 6.95
C GLY A 96 -4.48 7.75 6.42
N ARG A 97 -4.68 6.63 5.71
CA ARG A 97 -3.58 5.90 5.07
C ARG A 97 -3.15 6.62 3.78
N ASN A 98 -1.91 7.12 3.75
CA ASN A 98 -1.28 7.62 2.52
C ASN A 98 -0.59 6.50 1.74
N HIS A 99 -1.26 5.93 0.75
CA HIS A 99 -0.75 4.86 -0.11
C HIS A 99 0.35 5.38 -1.04
N ASP A 100 1.46 4.63 -1.18
CA ASP A 100 2.52 5.01 -2.13
C ASP A 100 1.95 5.10 -3.55
N PHE A 101 1.14 4.10 -3.91
CA PHE A 101 0.31 4.10 -5.10
C PHE A 101 -0.97 3.30 -4.85
N LEU A 102 -2.12 3.86 -5.23
CA LEU A 102 -3.41 3.18 -5.22
C LEU A 102 -3.93 3.13 -6.64
N MET A 103 -4.44 1.99 -7.07
CA MET A 103 -5.15 1.85 -8.34
C MET A 103 -6.40 0.98 -8.19
N TYR A 104 -7.37 1.16 -9.08
CA TYR A 104 -8.64 0.45 -9.01
C TYR A 104 -9.27 0.27 -10.39
N SER A 105 -10.08 -0.78 -10.49
CA SER A 105 -11.04 -1.05 -11.56
C SER A 105 -12.45 -1.14 -10.95
N ASP A 106 -13.43 -1.61 -11.73
CA ASP A 106 -14.81 -1.81 -11.28
C ASP A 106 -15.00 -2.98 -10.32
N ASP A 107 -13.98 -3.82 -10.12
CA ASP A 107 -14.07 -5.05 -9.33
C ASP A 107 -12.90 -5.27 -8.34
N LEU A 108 -11.80 -4.52 -8.49
CA LEU A 108 -10.62 -4.67 -7.65
C LEU A 108 -10.01 -3.32 -7.30
N VAL A 109 -9.63 -3.16 -6.04
CA VAL A 109 -8.69 -2.10 -5.62
C VAL A 109 -7.34 -2.71 -5.27
N VAL A 110 -6.27 -2.04 -5.67
CA VAL A 110 -4.89 -2.42 -5.40
C VAL A 110 -4.16 -1.29 -4.71
N SER A 111 -3.62 -1.55 -3.52
CA SER A 111 -2.68 -0.68 -2.85
C SER A 111 -1.28 -1.24 -3.02
N ILE A 112 -0.34 -0.41 -3.44
CA ILE A 112 1.07 -0.75 -3.51
C ILE A 112 1.82 -0.14 -2.33
N GLU A 113 2.65 -0.95 -1.70
CA GLU A 113 3.64 -0.58 -0.69
C GLU A 113 5.03 -0.90 -1.21
N ALA A 114 5.85 0.12 -1.46
CA ALA A 114 7.19 -0.06 -2.00
C ALA A 114 8.24 -0.05 -0.89
N LYS A 115 9.21 -0.95 -0.99
CA LYS A 115 10.41 -0.98 -0.13
C LYS A 115 11.66 -1.16 -0.95
N ALA A 116 12.71 -0.45 -0.57
CA ALA A 116 14.07 -0.66 -1.07
C ALA A 116 14.96 -1.02 0.11
N ASP A 117 15.87 -0.12 0.50
CA ASP A 117 16.76 -0.32 1.66
C ASP A 117 16.10 0.04 3.01
N GLU A 118 14.89 0.60 3.01
CA GLU A 118 14.16 0.98 4.23
C GLU A 118 13.36 -0.17 4.84
N THR A 119 13.19 -0.14 6.17
CA THR A 119 12.30 -1.08 6.89
C THR A 119 10.82 -0.67 6.77
N PHE A 120 9.90 -1.54 7.21
CA PHE A 120 8.46 -1.23 7.38
C PHE A 120 8.16 -0.28 8.57
N ASP A 121 9.07 0.64 8.87
CA ASP A 121 8.99 1.59 9.99
C ASP A 121 8.78 0.88 11.35
N LYS A 122 8.08 1.51 12.30
CA LYS A 122 7.92 1.04 13.69
C LYS A 122 7.03 -0.20 13.82
N TYR A 123 7.34 -1.02 14.82
CA TYR A 123 6.40 -2.01 15.32
C TYR A 123 5.26 -1.33 16.09
N ILE A 124 4.08 -1.94 16.14
CA ILE A 124 2.94 -1.38 16.88
C ILE A 124 3.24 -1.30 18.39
N GLY A 125 4.04 -2.23 18.93
CA GLY A 125 4.47 -2.21 20.33
C GLY A 125 5.45 -1.09 20.68
N GLU A 126 6.06 -0.43 19.68
CA GLU A 126 6.94 0.73 19.85
C GLU A 126 6.17 2.06 19.83
N LEU A 127 4.87 2.04 19.51
CA LEU A 127 4.03 3.23 19.48
C LEU A 127 3.59 3.59 20.91
N THR A 128 4.49 4.23 21.65
CA THR A 128 4.25 4.73 23.01
C THR A 128 3.84 6.20 23.01
N ASN A 129 3.33 6.72 24.13
CA ASN A 129 2.90 8.11 24.31
C ASN A 129 1.88 8.59 23.26
N VAL A 130 0.95 7.70 22.90
CA VAL A 130 -0.05 7.96 21.86
C VAL A 130 -1.18 8.83 22.41
N THR A 131 -1.65 9.77 21.59
CA THR A 131 -2.87 10.52 21.89
C THR A 131 -4.09 9.59 21.92
N PRO A 132 -5.21 9.98 22.57
CA PRO A 132 -6.45 9.20 22.53
C PRO A 132 -6.91 8.86 21.11
N ASN A 133 -6.73 9.77 20.16
CA ASN A 133 -7.08 9.55 18.74
C ASN A 133 -6.19 8.49 18.08
N GLN A 134 -4.88 8.51 18.35
CA GLN A 134 -3.95 7.48 17.85
C GLN A 134 -4.26 6.12 18.49
N ASN A 135 -4.55 6.08 19.80
CA ASN A 135 -4.92 4.85 20.46
C ASN A 135 -6.22 4.25 19.88
N LYS A 136 -7.24 5.10 19.66
CA LYS A 136 -8.49 4.70 18.99
C LYS A 136 -8.20 4.12 17.60
N ARG A 137 -7.35 4.79 16.82
CA ARG A 137 -6.94 4.31 15.50
C ARG A 137 -6.29 2.94 15.58
N TYR A 138 -5.26 2.77 16.40
CA TYR A 138 -4.47 1.53 16.42
C TYR A 138 -5.33 0.34 16.87
N ASN A 139 -6.13 0.50 17.92
CA ASN A 139 -7.06 -0.53 18.36
C ASN A 139 -8.13 -0.83 17.31
N GLY A 140 -8.64 0.19 16.60
CA GLY A 140 -9.60 0.01 15.52
C GLY A 140 -9.04 -0.74 14.30
N LEU A 141 -7.78 -0.48 13.93
CA LEU A 141 -7.09 -1.20 12.86
C LEU A 141 -6.87 -2.68 13.23
N ILE A 142 -6.45 -2.95 14.48
CA ILE A 142 -6.35 -4.32 15.01
C ILE A 142 -7.73 -4.99 15.03
N GLN A 143 -8.77 -4.30 15.48
CA GLN A 143 -10.14 -4.82 15.51
C GLN A 143 -10.60 -5.22 14.11
N MET A 144 -10.26 -4.44 13.09
CA MET A 144 -10.62 -4.76 11.72
C MET A 144 -9.87 -6.01 11.21
N LEU A 145 -8.55 -6.06 11.37
CA LEU A 145 -7.76 -7.17 10.82
C LEU A 145 -7.88 -8.47 11.62
N PHE A 146 -8.06 -8.39 12.94
CA PHE A 146 -7.96 -9.55 13.82
C PHE A 146 -9.20 -9.81 14.66
N GLY A 147 -10.12 -8.84 14.74
CA GLY A 147 -11.33 -8.98 15.56
C GLY A 147 -11.12 -8.70 17.05
N GLU A 148 -9.94 -8.20 17.42
CA GLU A 148 -9.54 -7.85 18.78
C GLU A 148 -9.28 -6.34 18.89
N SER A 149 -9.65 -5.73 20.02
CA SER A 149 -9.51 -4.28 20.22
C SER A 149 -8.29 -3.91 21.07
N SER A 150 -7.26 -4.75 21.11
CA SER A 150 -6.00 -4.49 21.81
C SER A 150 -4.79 -4.75 20.91
N THR A 151 -3.79 -3.88 20.98
CA THR A 151 -2.52 -4.05 20.29
C THR A 151 -1.56 -5.03 20.99
N ASP A 152 -1.87 -5.48 22.21
CA ASP A 152 -0.93 -6.24 23.05
C ASP A 152 -0.51 -7.59 22.45
N ASN A 153 -1.43 -8.27 21.77
CA ASN A 153 -1.17 -9.57 21.11
C ASN A 153 -0.47 -9.44 19.74
N TYR A 154 -0.23 -8.20 19.31
CA TYR A 154 0.23 -7.86 17.97
C TYR A 154 1.44 -6.94 17.98
N ARG A 155 2.07 -6.73 19.15
CA ARG A 155 3.16 -5.77 19.40
C ARG A 155 4.34 -5.93 18.44
N GLU A 156 4.58 -7.14 17.97
CA GLU A 156 5.62 -7.54 17.05
C GLU A 156 5.32 -7.25 15.57
N LEU A 157 4.10 -6.83 15.24
CA LEU A 157 3.72 -6.48 13.87
C LEU A 157 4.11 -5.04 13.53
N ARG A 158 4.52 -4.84 12.28
CA ARG A 158 4.82 -3.52 11.72
C ARG A 158 3.55 -2.73 11.50
N TYR A 159 3.52 -1.50 12.03
CA TYR A 159 2.36 -0.62 11.88
C TYR A 159 2.05 -0.34 10.40
N GLN A 160 3.07 -0.19 9.56
CA GLN A 160 2.90 0.09 8.13
C GLN A 160 2.16 -1.03 7.39
N LEU A 161 2.42 -2.30 7.74
CA LEU A 161 1.72 -3.45 7.15
C LEU A 161 0.25 -3.51 7.58
N ILE A 162 -0.01 -3.30 8.88
CA ILE A 162 -1.37 -3.20 9.42
C ILE A 162 -2.13 -2.06 8.73
N ASN A 163 -1.54 -0.88 8.71
CA ASN A 163 -2.15 0.33 8.19
C ASN A 163 -2.40 0.24 6.67
N GLY A 164 -1.48 -0.38 5.92
CA GLY A 164 -1.62 -0.60 4.47
C GLY A 164 -2.74 -1.59 4.12
N ALA A 165 -2.77 -2.75 4.79
CA ALA A 165 -3.83 -3.74 4.63
C ALA A 165 -5.21 -3.17 5.00
N CYS A 166 -5.29 -2.43 6.11
CA CYS A 166 -6.51 -1.73 6.49
C CYS A 166 -6.93 -0.70 5.44
N GLY A 167 -6.00 0.14 4.99
CA GLY A 167 -6.30 1.19 4.01
C GLY A 167 -6.92 0.64 2.73
N VAL A 168 -6.40 -0.47 2.19
CA VAL A 168 -6.95 -1.04 0.96
C VAL A 168 -8.32 -1.69 1.15
N VAL A 169 -8.58 -2.31 2.31
CA VAL A 169 -9.91 -2.83 2.67
C VAL A 169 -10.93 -1.70 2.75
N LEU A 170 -10.57 -0.59 3.41
CA LEU A 170 -11.44 0.56 3.57
C LEU A 170 -11.75 1.23 2.23
N GLU A 171 -10.76 1.31 1.34
CA GLU A 171 -10.98 1.82 -0.01
C GLU A 171 -11.88 0.91 -0.85
N ALA A 172 -11.74 -0.42 -0.72
CA ALA A 172 -12.66 -1.38 -1.33
C ALA A 172 -14.10 -1.16 -0.81
N GLU A 173 -14.27 -0.99 0.50
CA GLU A 173 -15.57 -0.73 1.11
C GLU A 173 -16.19 0.58 0.60
N GLN A 174 -15.40 1.66 0.54
CA GLN A 174 -15.86 2.96 0.04
C GLN A 174 -16.31 2.90 -1.43
N ARG A 175 -15.71 2.00 -2.22
CA ARG A 175 -16.04 1.76 -3.63
C ARG A 175 -17.09 0.67 -3.84
N ASN A 176 -17.59 0.05 -2.77
CA ASN A 176 -18.50 -1.10 -2.82
C ASN A 176 -17.93 -2.30 -3.60
N LEU A 177 -16.62 -2.53 -3.53
CA LEU A 177 -15.93 -3.65 -4.17
C LEU A 177 -15.82 -4.84 -3.21
N SER A 178 -15.80 -6.05 -3.77
CA SER A 178 -15.66 -7.29 -2.99
C SER A 178 -14.22 -7.84 -2.97
N ALA A 179 -13.26 -7.21 -3.64
CA ALA A 179 -11.87 -7.66 -3.67
C ALA A 179 -10.89 -6.50 -3.49
N ALA A 180 -9.84 -6.77 -2.71
CA ALA A 180 -8.76 -5.85 -2.42
C ALA A 180 -7.41 -6.58 -2.51
N LEU A 181 -6.40 -5.97 -3.11
CA LEU A 181 -5.03 -6.46 -3.15
C LEU A 181 -4.08 -5.47 -2.46
N PHE A 182 -3.43 -5.92 -1.39
CA PHE A 182 -2.28 -5.24 -0.82
C PHE A 182 -1.00 -5.83 -1.41
N LEU A 183 -0.36 -5.11 -2.33
CA LEU A 183 0.84 -5.56 -3.04
C LEU A 183 2.09 -4.89 -2.45
N ILE A 184 2.99 -5.71 -1.92
CA ILE A 184 4.30 -5.28 -1.46
C ILE A 184 5.30 -5.44 -2.60
N ILE A 185 5.96 -4.35 -3.01
CA ILE A 185 7.06 -4.38 -3.97
C ILE A 185 8.37 -4.18 -3.22
N VAL A 186 9.29 -5.14 -3.34
CA VAL A 186 10.64 -5.02 -2.79
C VAL A 186 11.63 -4.81 -3.93
N PHE A 187 12.14 -3.59 -4.05
CA PHE A 187 13.23 -3.27 -4.95
C PHE A 187 14.54 -3.88 -4.43
N LYS A 188 15.31 -4.46 -5.34
CA LYS A 188 16.59 -5.09 -5.05
C LYS A 188 17.70 -4.42 -5.83
N LYS A 189 18.81 -4.17 -5.16
CA LYS A 189 20.07 -3.76 -5.79
C LYS A 189 21.22 -4.48 -5.09
N PRO A 190 21.66 -5.63 -5.62
CA PRO A 190 22.72 -6.43 -5.00
C PRO A 190 23.96 -5.59 -4.69
N GLY A 191 24.50 -5.74 -3.48
CA GLY A 191 25.67 -5.00 -3.02
C GLY A 191 25.43 -3.54 -2.63
N CYS A 192 24.25 -2.97 -2.87
CA CYS A 192 23.94 -1.59 -2.48
C CYS A 192 23.04 -1.49 -1.24
N PHE A 193 22.22 -2.49 -0.98
CA PHE A 193 21.26 -2.49 0.14
C PHE A 193 21.77 -3.32 1.32
N LYS A 194 21.39 -2.90 2.53
CA LYS A 194 21.77 -3.56 3.77
C LYS A 194 21.03 -4.88 3.89
N THR A 195 21.78 -5.98 3.87
CA THR A 195 21.26 -7.34 4.06
C THR A 195 20.39 -7.46 5.31
N GLU A 196 20.76 -6.78 6.40
CA GLU A 196 20.00 -6.76 7.65
C GLU A 196 18.57 -6.21 7.49
N ASN A 197 18.39 -5.14 6.69
CA ASN A 197 17.08 -4.55 6.45
C ASN A 197 16.22 -5.47 5.58
N ILE A 198 16.83 -6.11 4.58
CA ILE A 198 16.16 -7.07 3.71
C ILE A 198 15.66 -8.27 4.52
N GLU A 199 16.52 -8.89 5.33
CA GLU A 199 16.15 -10.04 6.15
C GLU A 199 15.16 -9.68 7.26
N ARG A 200 15.21 -8.46 7.78
CA ARG A 200 14.20 -7.95 8.72
C ARG A 200 12.83 -7.81 8.04
N ASN A 201 12.77 -7.14 6.89
CA ASN A 201 11.53 -6.99 6.13
C ASN A 201 10.92 -8.34 5.72
N LYS A 202 11.76 -9.32 5.35
CA LYS A 202 11.31 -10.69 5.06
C LYS A 202 10.63 -11.33 6.27
N ARG A 203 11.27 -11.27 7.45
CA ARG A 203 10.71 -11.82 8.70
C ARG A 203 9.43 -11.12 9.11
N ASP A 204 9.41 -9.79 9.05
CA ASP A 204 8.25 -8.98 9.44
C ASP A 204 7.04 -9.27 8.54
N LEU A 205 7.26 -9.38 7.23
CA LEU A 205 6.18 -9.72 6.30
C LEU A 205 5.71 -11.17 6.49
N ALA A 206 6.62 -12.13 6.68
CA ALA A 206 6.25 -13.52 6.92
C ALA A 206 5.36 -13.66 8.17
N LEU A 207 5.74 -12.99 9.26
CA LEU A 207 4.96 -12.95 10.50
C LEU A 207 3.59 -12.28 10.30
N PHE A 208 3.52 -11.20 9.51
CA PHE A 208 2.25 -10.55 9.19
C PHE A 208 1.32 -11.48 8.40
N LEU A 209 1.83 -12.15 7.36
CA LEU A 209 1.07 -13.12 6.56
C LEU A 209 0.59 -14.31 7.40
N GLU A 210 1.41 -14.80 8.33
CA GLU A 210 1.04 -15.84 9.29
C GLU A 210 -0.13 -15.41 10.18
N LYS A 211 -0.06 -14.22 10.78
CA LYS A 211 -1.16 -13.68 11.63
C LYS A 211 -2.45 -13.46 10.83
N MET A 212 -2.32 -13.03 9.57
CA MET A 212 -3.45 -12.89 8.63
C MET A 212 -3.98 -14.26 8.15
N GLN A 213 -3.25 -15.35 8.42
CA GLN A 213 -3.55 -16.71 7.98
C GLN A 213 -3.79 -16.75 6.46
N CYS A 214 -2.90 -16.10 5.70
CA CYS A 214 -2.98 -16.10 4.26
C CYS A 214 -2.74 -17.50 3.69
N ASP A 215 -3.50 -17.86 2.66
CA ASP A 215 -3.23 -19.05 1.86
C ASP A 215 -2.03 -18.85 0.91
N ARG A 216 -1.72 -19.88 0.12
CA ARG A 216 -0.61 -19.84 -0.85
C ARG A 216 -0.74 -18.77 -1.94
N ASN A 217 -1.95 -18.28 -2.21
CA ASN A 217 -2.24 -17.25 -3.20
C ASN A 217 -2.29 -15.84 -2.57
N GLY A 218 -2.04 -15.75 -1.25
CA GLY A 218 -2.10 -14.52 -0.48
C GLY A 218 -3.49 -14.16 0.04
N LEU A 219 -4.51 -14.98 -0.19
CA LEU A 219 -5.86 -14.71 0.30
C LEU A 219 -5.91 -14.88 1.81
N ALA A 220 -6.24 -13.82 2.53
CA ALA A 220 -6.43 -13.87 3.98
C ALA A 220 -7.66 -14.73 4.34
N LYS A 221 -7.59 -15.45 5.45
CA LYS A 221 -8.57 -16.47 5.86
C LYS A 221 -10.02 -15.97 5.99
N LYS A 222 -10.20 -14.71 6.37
CA LYS A 222 -11.52 -14.12 6.64
C LYS A 222 -11.85 -13.05 5.61
N LYS A 223 -13.14 -12.72 5.50
CA LYS A 223 -13.59 -11.54 4.76
C LYS A 223 -13.60 -10.30 5.65
N PHE A 224 -13.42 -9.15 5.03
CA PHE A 224 -13.27 -7.85 5.68
C PHE A 224 -14.38 -6.87 5.24
N GLY A 225 -14.33 -5.66 5.79
CA GLY A 225 -15.35 -4.63 5.63
C GLY A 225 -16.54 -4.82 6.58
N ARG A 226 -17.37 -3.78 6.73
CA ARG A 226 -18.56 -3.81 7.60
C ARG A 226 -19.51 -4.97 7.29
N ASN A 227 -19.69 -5.28 6.00
CA ASN A 227 -20.57 -6.35 5.53
C ASN A 227 -19.87 -7.72 5.43
N LYS A 228 -18.59 -7.82 5.79
CA LYS A 228 -17.78 -9.05 5.71
C LYS A 228 -17.83 -9.72 4.33
N ASN A 229 -17.78 -8.91 3.27
CA ASN A 229 -17.88 -9.35 1.88
C ASN A 229 -16.59 -9.13 1.07
N ILE A 230 -15.56 -8.50 1.66
CA ILE A 230 -14.33 -8.13 0.96
C ILE A 230 -13.28 -9.23 1.13
N ASP A 231 -12.81 -9.81 0.03
CA ASP A 231 -11.62 -10.66 -0.01
C ASP A 231 -10.36 -9.79 -0.03
N LEU A 232 -9.45 -10.03 0.90
CA LEU A 232 -8.15 -9.35 0.95
C LEU A 232 -7.05 -10.31 0.52
N TYR A 233 -6.38 -9.96 -0.57
CA TYR A 233 -5.16 -10.60 -1.04
C TYR A 233 -3.95 -9.80 -0.58
N ILE A 234 -2.92 -10.47 -0.07
CA ILE A 234 -1.65 -9.86 0.31
C ILE A 234 -0.54 -10.58 -0.46
N ARG A 235 0.11 -9.87 -1.38
CA ARG A 235 1.13 -10.45 -2.27
C ARG A 235 2.42 -9.66 -2.19
N LYS A 236 3.53 -10.30 -2.57
CA LYS A 236 4.84 -9.69 -2.63
C LYS A 236 5.48 -10.01 -3.98
N ILE A 237 6.07 -9.00 -4.60
CA ILE A 237 7.00 -9.16 -5.72
C ILE A 237 8.36 -8.53 -5.40
N GLU A 238 9.38 -8.97 -6.10
CA GLU A 238 10.73 -8.42 -6.02
C GLU A 238 11.12 -7.89 -7.40
N VAL A 239 11.67 -6.68 -7.46
CA VAL A 239 12.02 -6.01 -8.71
C VAL A 239 13.49 -5.59 -8.65
N ASP A 240 14.30 -6.11 -9.57
CA ASP A 240 15.71 -5.75 -9.65
C ASP A 240 15.89 -4.36 -10.27
N LEU A 241 16.60 -3.49 -9.55
CA LEU A 241 17.03 -2.20 -10.05
C LEU A 241 18.22 -2.41 -10.98
N LYS A 242 18.11 -1.87 -12.20
CA LYS A 242 19.20 -1.84 -13.18
C LYS A 242 20.22 -0.74 -12.84
#